data_AF-A0A929VJ57-F1
#
_entry.id   AF-A0A929VJ57-F1
#
_cell.length_a   1.000
_cell.length_b   1.000
_cell.length_c   1.000
_cell.angle_alpha   90.00
_cell.angle_beta   90.00
_cell.angle_gamma   90.00
#
_symmetry.space_group_name_H-M   'P 1'
#
loop_
_entity.id
_entity.type
_entity.pdbx_description
1 polymer ?
#
loop_
_entity_poly.entity_id
_entity_poly.type
_entity_poly.pdbx_seq_one_letter_code
_entity_poly.pdbx_strand_id
1 'polypeptide(L)'
;YLTEYKAEELPKVKEVVDSLAQVAKPLEIEFYRIRKTGGNWLMLDAKNTLELQQLTDLATIRLNKYRAMDAEVPGWAKNIPAKAASFKEFGSPNVFMNYDPHITLLTPKDSAKIDMFMNNYVLTPFKSKIKSIGVAEVDGLGQAQSKNVLYEVEVK
;
A
#
# COMPACT_ATOMS: atom_id res chain seq x y z
N TYR A 1 9.85 -5.80 0.28
CA TYR A 1 9.72 -4.43 0.84
C TYR A 1 8.75 -4.46 2.01
N LEU A 2 9.22 -4.16 3.22
CA LEU A 2 8.46 -4.09 4.48
C LEU A 2 7.84 -5.43 4.95
N THR A 3 6.80 -5.91 4.28
CA THR A 3 6.18 -7.21 4.57
C THR A 3 6.48 -8.15 3.43
N GLU A 4 6.94 -9.36 3.74
CA GLU A 4 7.29 -10.37 2.76
C GLU A 4 6.50 -11.64 3.03
N TYR A 5 6.15 -12.34 1.96
CA TYR A 5 5.53 -13.66 2.01
C TYR A 5 6.46 -14.59 1.26
N LYS A 6 6.82 -15.71 1.87
CA LYS A 6 7.67 -16.69 1.20
C LYS A 6 6.91 -17.32 0.02
N ALA A 7 7.63 -17.75 -1.01
CA ALA A 7 7.01 -18.24 -2.24
C ALA A 7 6.05 -19.43 -1.99
N GLU A 8 6.36 -20.28 -1.01
CA GLU A 8 5.52 -21.39 -0.56
C GLU A 8 4.15 -20.96 -0.02
N GLU A 9 4.01 -19.72 0.47
CA GLU A 9 2.76 -19.19 1.00
C GLU A 9 1.84 -18.63 -0.09
N LEU A 10 2.31 -18.49 -1.33
CA LEU A 10 1.54 -17.88 -2.42
C LEU A 10 0.14 -18.52 -2.61
N PRO A 11 -0.04 -19.86 -2.58
CA PRO A 11 -1.37 -20.45 -2.65
C PRO A 11 -2.30 -19.97 -1.52
N LYS A 12 -1.77 -19.83 -0.30
CA LYS A 12 -2.53 -19.36 0.87
C LYS A 12 -2.84 -17.87 0.82
N VAL A 13 -1.93 -17.06 0.28
CA VAL A 13 -2.17 -15.65 0.00
C VAL A 13 -3.31 -15.51 -1.03
N LYS A 14 -3.32 -16.31 -2.10
CA LYS A 14 -4.40 -16.31 -3.11
C LYS A 14 -5.76 -16.67 -2.50
N GLU A 15 -5.82 -17.72 -1.67
CA GLU A 15 -7.05 -18.10 -0.94
C GLU A 15 -7.60 -16.93 -0.10
N VAL A 16 -6.72 -16.16 0.57
CA VAL A 16 -7.15 -14.97 1.32
C VAL A 16 -7.65 -13.87 0.39
N VAL A 17 -6.97 -13.61 -0.72
CA VAL A 17 -7.39 -12.60 -1.70
C VAL A 17 -8.76 -12.93 -2.31
N ASP A 18 -9.03 -14.20 -2.62
CA ASP A 18 -10.35 -14.65 -3.05
C ASP A 18 -11.42 -14.39 -1.99
N SER A 19 -11.11 -14.76 -0.75
CA SER A 19 -12.00 -14.54 0.39
C SER A 19 -12.30 -13.06 0.64
N LEU A 20 -11.34 -12.17 0.38
CA LEU A 20 -11.53 -10.72 0.45
C LEU A 20 -12.40 -10.23 -0.70
N ALA A 21 -12.14 -10.66 -1.93
CA ALA A 21 -12.90 -10.25 -3.11
C ALA A 21 -14.37 -10.69 -3.06
N GLN A 22 -14.67 -11.80 -2.37
CA GLN A 22 -16.04 -12.25 -2.15
C GLN A 22 -16.86 -11.36 -1.21
N VAL A 23 -16.21 -10.64 -0.29
CA VAL A 23 -16.88 -9.76 0.69
C VAL A 23 -16.73 -8.28 0.36
N ALA A 24 -15.71 -7.93 -0.42
CA ALA A 24 -15.50 -6.59 -0.95
C ALA A 24 -16.54 -6.29 -2.03
N LYS A 25 -16.93 -5.01 -2.09
CA LYS A 25 -17.70 -4.45 -3.20
C LYS A 25 -16.81 -3.50 -4.00
N PRO A 26 -17.16 -3.17 -5.25
CA PRO A 26 -16.46 -2.12 -5.97
C PRO A 26 -16.49 -0.79 -5.19
N LEU A 27 -15.31 -0.24 -4.89
CA LEU A 27 -15.16 0.97 -4.07
C LEU A 27 -14.82 2.17 -4.95
N GLU A 28 -15.48 3.30 -4.71
CA GLU A 28 -15.02 4.58 -5.25
C GLU A 28 -13.80 5.06 -4.44
N ILE A 29 -12.79 5.59 -5.11
CA ILE A 29 -11.62 6.18 -4.50
C ILE A 29 -11.42 7.59 -5.04
N GLU A 30 -11.15 8.55 -4.16
CA GLU A 30 -10.90 9.94 -4.54
C GLU A 30 -9.43 10.27 -4.29
N PHE A 31 -8.71 10.66 -5.34
CA PHE A 31 -7.36 11.21 -5.24
C PHE A 31 -7.44 12.72 -5.18
N TYR A 32 -6.79 13.32 -4.17
CA TYR A 32 -7.05 14.72 -3.83
C TYR A 32 -5.80 15.60 -3.71
N ARG A 33 -4.60 15.01 -3.57
CA ARG A 33 -3.35 15.79 -3.62
C ARG A 33 -2.17 14.94 -4.08
N ILE A 34 -1.16 15.63 -4.61
CA ILE A 34 0.19 15.10 -4.71
C ILE A 34 1.00 15.69 -3.55
N ARG A 35 1.83 14.89 -2.89
CA ARG A 35 2.75 15.37 -1.85
C ARG A 35 4.15 14.81 -2.03
N LYS A 36 5.13 15.63 -1.66
CA LYS A 36 6.50 15.20 -1.41
C LYS A 36 6.63 14.78 0.05
N THR A 37 7.23 13.62 0.31
CA THR A 37 7.55 13.17 1.67
C THR A 37 8.93 13.66 2.12
N GLY A 38 9.23 13.58 3.42
CA GLY A 38 10.58 13.89 3.94
C GLY A 38 11.70 12.99 3.36
N GLY A 39 11.35 11.81 2.84
CA GLY A 39 12.29 10.93 2.12
C GLY A 39 12.39 11.21 0.62
N ASN A 40 11.86 12.34 0.15
CA ASN A 40 11.82 12.73 -1.27
C ASN A 40 11.09 11.74 -2.17
N TRP A 41 10.06 11.08 -1.65
CA TRP A 41 9.08 10.34 -2.44
C TRP A 41 8.00 11.30 -2.93
N LEU A 42 7.45 11.03 -4.11
CA LEU A 42 6.26 11.70 -4.62
C LEU A 42 5.06 10.76 -4.54
N MET A 43 4.05 11.14 -3.77
CA MET A 43 2.86 10.33 -3.52
C MET A 43 1.63 11.02 -4.08
N LEU A 44 0.74 10.26 -4.71
CA LEU A 44 -0.63 10.63 -5.01
C LEU A 44 -1.53 10.10 -3.90
N ASP A 45 -2.02 10.99 -3.05
CA ASP A 45 -2.81 10.61 -1.89
C ASP A 45 -4.27 10.37 -2.28
N ALA A 46 -4.83 9.30 -1.73
CA ALA A 46 -6.24 8.99 -1.78
C ALA A 46 -6.92 9.34 -0.45
N LYS A 47 -8.21 9.66 -0.50
CA LYS A 47 -9.02 9.76 0.72
C LYS A 47 -9.25 8.38 1.30
N ASN A 48 -9.11 8.27 2.61
CA ASN A 48 -9.49 7.07 3.34
C ASN A 48 -11.00 7.09 3.60
N THR A 49 -11.72 6.09 3.10
CA THR A 49 -13.14 5.87 3.42
C THR A 49 -13.27 4.72 4.42
N LEU A 50 -14.42 4.61 5.08
CA LEU A 50 -14.67 3.52 6.03
C LEU A 50 -14.54 2.15 5.35
N GLU A 51 -15.05 2.01 4.13
CA GLU A 51 -15.01 0.77 3.37
C GLU A 51 -13.58 0.40 2.96
N LEU A 52 -12.75 1.39 2.58
CA LEU A 52 -11.36 1.16 2.23
C LEU A 52 -10.54 0.76 3.46
N GLN A 53 -10.76 1.43 4.60
CA GLN A 53 -10.14 1.07 5.88
C GLN A 53 -10.52 -0.37 6.27
N GLN A 54 -11.82 -0.71 6.25
CA GLN A 54 -12.30 -2.04 6.62
C GLN A 54 -11.70 -3.14 5.74
N LEU A 55 -11.62 -2.92 4.42
CA LEU A 55 -11.04 -3.88 3.50
C LEU A 55 -9.55 -4.12 3.78
N THR A 56 -8.79 -3.05 4.01
CA THR A 56 -7.34 -3.12 4.25
C THR A 56 -6.99 -3.65 5.63
N ASP A 57 -7.77 -3.34 6.66
CA ASP A 57 -7.64 -3.93 7.98
C ASP A 57 -7.93 -5.43 7.95
N LEU A 58 -8.99 -5.84 7.26
CA LEU A 58 -9.34 -7.25 7.11
C LEU A 58 -8.25 -8.01 6.34
N ALA A 59 -7.69 -7.41 5.29
CA ALA A 59 -6.56 -7.99 4.56
C ALA A 59 -5.34 -8.16 5.48
N THR A 60 -5.01 -7.14 6.26
CA THR A 60 -3.90 -7.17 7.22
C THR A 60 -4.09 -8.29 8.24
N ILE A 61 -5.27 -8.40 8.85
CA ILE A 61 -5.59 -9.44 9.84
C ILE A 61 -5.44 -10.84 9.24
N ARG A 62 -6.03 -11.07 8.06
CA ARG A 62 -6.07 -12.42 7.45
C ARG A 62 -4.71 -12.86 6.91
N LEU A 63 -3.90 -11.93 6.43
CA LEU A 63 -2.58 -12.21 5.88
C LEU A 63 -1.48 -12.26 6.96
N ASN A 64 -1.69 -11.68 8.14
CA ASN A 64 -0.65 -11.52 9.16
C ASN A 64 0.05 -12.84 9.52
N LYS A 65 -0.70 -13.95 9.57
CA LYS A 65 -0.14 -15.26 9.96
C LYS A 65 0.78 -15.91 8.90
N TYR A 66 0.75 -15.42 7.66
CA TYR A 66 1.55 -15.96 6.54
C TYR A 66 2.79 -15.11 6.24
N ARG A 67 2.97 -13.99 6.93
CA ARG A 67 4.11 -13.10 6.69
C ARG A 67 5.40 -13.74 7.19
N ALA A 68 6.50 -13.37 6.56
CA ALA A 68 7.83 -13.59 7.10
C ALA A 68 8.03 -12.73 8.37
N MET A 69 8.65 -13.33 9.39
CA MET A 69 8.82 -12.72 10.72
C MET A 69 10.23 -12.13 10.94
N ASP A 70 11.09 -12.23 9.93
CA ASP A 70 12.49 -11.79 9.92
C ASP A 70 12.67 -10.38 9.32
N ALA A 71 11.60 -9.75 8.84
CA ALA A 71 11.66 -8.40 8.31
C ALA A 71 12.03 -7.38 9.41
N GLU A 72 12.99 -6.51 9.10
CA GLU A 72 13.38 -5.41 10.00
C GLU A 72 12.51 -4.17 9.83
N VAL A 73 12.24 -3.48 10.94
CA VAL A 73 11.57 -2.17 10.92
C VAL A 73 12.38 -1.20 10.04
N PRO A 74 11.78 -0.52 9.04
CA PRO A 74 12.52 0.38 8.17
C PRO A 74 13.02 1.61 8.94
N GLY A 75 14.20 2.13 8.58
CA GLY A 75 14.87 3.20 9.32
C GLY A 75 14.00 4.44 9.56
N TRP A 76 13.18 4.84 8.59
CA TRP A 76 12.27 5.98 8.72
C TRP A 76 11.14 5.75 9.75
N ALA A 77 10.71 4.49 9.96
CA ALA A 77 9.67 4.15 10.93
C ALA A 77 10.22 3.89 12.33
N LYS A 78 11.52 3.54 12.47
CA LYS A 78 12.17 3.30 13.78
C LYS A 78 11.99 4.48 14.75
N ASN A 79 11.98 5.71 14.22
CA ASN A 79 11.88 6.93 15.01
C ASN A 79 10.43 7.39 15.28
N ILE A 80 9.42 6.64 14.83
CA ILE A 80 8.00 6.95 15.03
C ILE A 80 7.38 5.80 15.83
N PRO A 81 7.20 5.93 17.16
CA PRO A 81 6.83 4.82 18.04
C PRO A 81 5.58 4.03 17.58
N ALA A 82 4.53 4.73 17.15
CA ALA A 82 3.29 4.11 16.68
C ALA A 82 3.51 3.25 15.42
N LYS A 83 4.37 3.70 14.49
CA LYS A 83 4.68 2.97 13.25
C LYS A 83 5.63 1.81 13.51
N ALA A 84 6.60 1.98 14.41
CA ALA A 84 7.47 0.89 14.84
C ALA A 84 6.68 -0.23 15.53
N ALA A 85 5.71 0.11 16.39
CA ALA A 85 4.82 -0.86 17.03
C ALA A 85 3.95 -1.60 16.00
N SER A 86 3.30 -0.86 15.09
CA SER A 86 2.54 -1.41 13.97
C SER A 86 3.36 -2.39 13.12
N PHE A 87 4.61 -2.03 12.81
CA PHE A 87 5.48 -2.89 12.01
C PHE A 87 5.82 -4.20 12.72
N LYS A 88 6.15 -4.15 14.01
CA LYS A 88 6.48 -5.37 14.78
C LYS A 88 5.32 -6.35 14.80
N GLU A 89 4.11 -5.84 14.97
CA GLU A 89 2.90 -6.65 15.07
C GLU A 89 2.46 -7.19 13.69
N PHE A 90 2.46 -6.35 12.66
CA PHE A 90 1.78 -6.63 11.39
C PHE A 90 2.70 -6.66 10.16
N GLY A 91 4.01 -6.45 10.33
CA GLY A 91 4.97 -6.37 9.24
C GLY A 91 4.90 -5.08 8.41
N SER A 92 4.03 -4.13 8.76
CA SER A 92 3.85 -2.88 8.02
C SER A 92 3.65 -1.68 8.96
N PRO A 93 4.26 -0.52 8.67
CA PRO A 93 4.14 0.67 9.49
C PRO A 93 2.87 1.49 9.21
N ASN A 94 2.15 1.20 8.10
CA ASN A 94 1.03 1.99 7.60
C ASN A 94 -0.26 1.13 7.50
N VAL A 95 -0.65 0.48 8.59
CA VAL A 95 -1.88 -0.33 8.71
C VAL A 95 -2.73 0.16 9.89
N PHE A 96 -4.02 -0.20 9.91
CA PHE A 96 -4.98 0.22 10.95
C PHE A 96 -5.00 1.74 11.13
N MET A 97 -4.78 2.23 12.36
CA MET A 97 -4.76 3.65 12.69
C MET A 97 -3.65 4.44 11.97
N ASN A 98 -2.64 3.76 11.42
CA ASN A 98 -1.57 4.37 10.63
C ASN A 98 -1.81 4.28 9.11
N TYR A 99 -2.97 3.77 8.67
CA TYR A 99 -3.27 3.61 7.26
C TYR A 99 -3.25 4.97 6.54
N ASP A 100 -2.45 5.04 5.49
CA ASP A 100 -2.16 6.24 4.71
C ASP A 100 -2.31 5.85 3.22
N PRO A 101 -3.54 5.84 2.66
CA PRO A 101 -3.77 5.38 1.30
C PRO A 101 -3.15 6.32 0.26
N HIS A 102 -2.23 5.80 -0.55
CA HIS A 102 -1.57 6.54 -1.61
C HIS A 102 -1.04 5.62 -2.71
N ILE A 103 -0.73 6.22 -3.86
CA ILE A 103 0.07 5.62 -4.92
C ILE A 103 1.42 6.34 -4.95
N THR A 104 2.52 5.60 -4.93
CA THR A 104 3.85 6.18 -5.18
C THR A 104 3.96 6.52 -6.67
N LEU A 105 4.15 7.79 -7.01
CA LEU A 105 4.43 8.25 -8.37
C LEU A 105 5.92 8.24 -8.67
N LEU A 106 6.74 8.53 -7.66
CA LEU A 106 8.19 8.60 -7.76
C LEU A 106 8.82 8.07 -6.47
N THR A 107 9.72 7.10 -6.63
CA THR A 107 10.63 6.65 -5.56
C THR A 107 11.62 7.77 -5.20
N PRO A 108 12.47 7.64 -4.15
CA PRO A 108 13.37 8.74 -3.74
C PRO A 108 14.19 9.28 -4.90
N LYS A 109 14.05 10.58 -5.17
CA LYS A 109 14.77 11.30 -6.23
C LYS A 109 15.30 12.63 -5.71
N ASP A 110 15.97 13.34 -6.60
CA ASP A 110 16.45 14.71 -6.40
C ASP A 110 15.31 15.63 -5.91
N SER A 111 15.47 16.12 -4.69
CA SER A 111 14.55 17.04 -4.03
C SER A 111 14.22 18.25 -4.88
N ALA A 112 15.22 18.88 -5.50
CA ALA A 112 15.05 20.13 -6.23
C ALA A 112 14.17 19.94 -7.47
N LYS A 113 14.28 18.79 -8.13
CA LYS A 113 13.44 18.46 -9.28
C LYS A 113 11.98 18.21 -8.89
N ILE A 114 11.76 17.57 -7.74
CA ILE A 114 10.41 17.39 -7.20
C ILE A 114 9.80 18.75 -6.84
N ASP A 115 10.56 19.62 -6.18
CA ASP A 115 10.10 20.95 -5.80
C ASP A 115 9.75 21.79 -7.04
N MET A 116 10.59 21.73 -8.08
CA MET A 116 10.31 22.37 -9.37
C MET A 116 9.01 21.84 -10.00
N PHE A 117 8.77 20.53 -10.00
CA PHE A 117 7.51 19.96 -10.50
C PHE A 117 6.31 20.45 -9.68
N MET A 118 6.38 20.36 -8.35
CA MET A 118 5.29 20.73 -7.44
C MET A 118 4.92 22.22 -7.52
N ASN A 119 5.89 23.10 -7.83
CA ASN A 119 5.63 24.53 -8.04
C ASN A 119 4.87 24.83 -9.35
N ASN A 120 4.89 23.91 -10.32
CA ASN A 120 4.31 24.10 -11.65
C ASN A 120 3.11 23.19 -11.91
N TYR A 121 2.78 22.29 -10.99
CA TYR A 121 1.71 21.32 -11.15
C TYR A 121 0.80 21.30 -9.93
N VAL A 122 -0.49 21.54 -10.16
CA VAL A 122 -1.54 21.37 -9.16
C VAL A 122 -2.43 20.24 -9.62
N LEU A 123 -2.59 19.21 -8.79
CA LEU A 123 -3.49 18.11 -9.08
C LEU A 123 -4.94 18.63 -9.09
N THR A 124 -5.67 18.36 -10.17
CA THR A 124 -7.14 18.40 -10.15
C THR A 124 -7.65 17.11 -9.50
N PRO A 125 -8.36 17.17 -8.35
CA PRO A 125 -8.89 15.98 -7.71
C PRO A 125 -9.77 15.16 -8.66
N PHE A 126 -9.66 13.85 -8.59
CA PHE A 126 -10.42 12.96 -9.45
C PHE A 126 -10.82 11.69 -8.71
N LYS A 127 -11.87 11.05 -9.23
CA LYS A 127 -12.40 9.80 -8.70
C LYS A 127 -12.06 8.65 -9.63
N SER A 128 -11.86 7.49 -9.04
CA SER A 128 -11.69 6.21 -9.75
C SER A 128 -12.48 5.12 -9.01
N LYS A 129 -12.41 3.91 -9.53
CA LYS A 129 -13.12 2.76 -8.97
C LYS A 129 -12.20 1.55 -8.86
N ILE A 130 -12.09 0.99 -7.65
CA ILE A 130 -11.43 -0.28 -7.40
C ILE A 130 -12.39 -1.39 -7.85
N LYS A 131 -11.93 -2.23 -8.77
CA LYS A 131 -12.71 -3.34 -9.35
C LYS A 131 -12.15 -4.72 -9.02
N SER A 132 -10.91 -4.78 -8.54
CA SER A 132 -10.19 -6.02 -8.33
C SER A 132 -9.20 -5.87 -7.18
N ILE A 133 -8.81 -7.03 -6.62
CA ILE A 133 -7.75 -7.17 -5.63
C ILE A 133 -6.78 -8.21 -6.17
N GLY A 134 -5.48 -8.01 -5.95
CA GLY A 134 -4.46 -8.89 -6.51
C GLY A 134 -3.21 -9.02 -5.67
N VAL A 135 -2.33 -9.90 -6.15
CA VAL A 135 -0.99 -10.15 -5.61
C VAL A 135 0.01 -9.84 -6.71
N ALA A 136 1.03 -9.06 -6.41
CA ALA A 136 2.11 -8.74 -7.34
C ALA A 136 3.46 -8.86 -6.66
N GLU A 137 4.48 -9.25 -7.43
CA GLU A 137 5.86 -9.09 -7.01
C GLU A 137 6.28 -7.63 -7.13
N VAL A 138 7.03 -7.17 -6.14
CA VAL A 138 7.50 -5.79 -6.05
C VAL A 138 9.03 -5.74 -6.03
N ASP A 139 9.58 -4.64 -6.50
CA ASP A 139 11.01 -4.37 -6.35
C ASP A 139 11.38 -4.03 -4.88
N GLY A 140 12.67 -3.76 -4.65
CA GLY A 140 13.17 -3.36 -3.32
C GLY A 140 12.57 -2.07 -2.74
N LEU A 141 11.83 -1.30 -3.55
CA LEU A 141 11.14 -0.07 -3.18
C LEU A 141 9.61 -0.26 -3.13
N GLY A 142 9.13 -1.50 -3.21
CA GLY A 142 7.71 -1.83 -3.12
C GLY A 142 6.90 -1.49 -4.37
N GLN A 143 7.55 -1.26 -5.52
CA GLN A 143 6.85 -0.94 -6.76
C GLN A 143 6.47 -2.20 -7.53
N ALA A 144 5.17 -2.39 -7.76
CA ALA A 144 4.66 -3.42 -8.66
C ALA A 144 4.67 -2.93 -10.11
N GLN A 145 5.07 -3.79 -11.05
CA GLN A 145 4.89 -3.57 -12.49
C GLN A 145 3.81 -4.51 -13.00
N SER A 146 3.07 -4.12 -14.04
CA SER A 146 1.96 -4.93 -14.59
C SER A 146 2.38 -6.35 -14.95
N LYS A 147 3.58 -6.53 -15.53
CA LYS A 147 4.16 -7.84 -15.85
C LYS A 147 4.46 -8.74 -14.63
N ASN A 148 4.40 -8.20 -13.42
CA ASN A 148 4.69 -8.88 -12.16
C ASN A 148 3.42 -9.16 -11.34
N VAL A 149 2.22 -8.94 -11.90
CA VAL A 149 0.97 -9.35 -11.26
C VAL A 149 0.88 -10.87 -11.33
N LEU A 150 0.87 -11.53 -10.16
CA LEU A 150 0.83 -12.99 -10.02
C LEU A 150 -0.61 -13.52 -9.94
N TYR A 151 -1.53 -12.66 -9.51
CA TYR A 151 -2.93 -13.00 -9.30
C TYR A 151 -3.79 -11.74 -9.23
N GLU A 152 -5.00 -11.84 -9.76
CA GLU A 152 -6.01 -10.79 -9.68
C GLU A 152 -7.39 -11.44 -9.71
N VAL A 153 -8.32 -10.91 -8.92
CA VAL A 153 -9.72 -11.34 -8.87
C VAL A 153 -10.62 -10.12 -8.75
N GLU A 154 -11.73 -10.12 -9.48
CA GLU A 154 -12.74 -9.06 -9.40
C GLU A 154 -13.50 -9.12 -8.07
N VAL A 155 -13.81 -7.94 -7.51
CA VAL A 155 -14.65 -7.83 -6.33
C VAL A 155 -16.13 -7.95 -6.69
N LYS A 156 -16.95 -8.51 -5.79
CA LYS A 156 -18.37 -8.83 -6.05
C LYS A 156 -19.33 -7.65 -5.97
#